data_AF-A0A940WR13-F1
#
_entry.id   AF-A0A940WR13-F1
#
_cell.length_a   1.000
_cell.length_b   1.000
_cell.length_c   1.000
_cell.angle_alpha   90.00
_cell.angle_beta   90.00
_cell.angle_gamma   90.00
#
_symmetry.space_group_name_H-M   'P 1'
#
loop_
_entity.id
_entity.type
_entity.pdbx_description
1 polymer ?
#
loop_
_entity_poly.entity_id
_entity_poly.type
_entity_poly.pdbx_seq_one_letter_code
_entity_poly.pdbx_strand_id
1 'polypeptide(L)' 'MYMIIVLPIAILIGFIIFVLVNNSNKSGMKLMLLGISVIIVGGIILLDNESNWGGFEYLFVLNGLLLSVLGFSKNN' A
#
# COMPACT_ATOMS: atom_id res chain seq x y z
N MET A 1 -8.45 -6.27 20.82
CA MET A 1 -7.05 -6.61 21.19
C MET A 1 -6.12 -6.59 19.98
N TYR A 2 -6.48 -7.21 18.85
CA TYR A 2 -5.68 -7.18 17.61
C TYR A 2 -5.43 -5.77 17.03
N MET A 3 -6.39 -4.83 17.15
CA MET A 3 -6.22 -3.46 16.60
C MET A 3 -5.01 -2.70 17.18
N ILE A 4 -4.63 -2.96 18.44
CA ILE A 4 -3.47 -2.32 19.08
C ILE A 4 -2.15 -2.81 18.47
N ILE A 5 -2.13 -4.03 17.92
CA ILE A 5 -0.97 -4.64 17.26
C ILE A 5 -0.94 -4.30 15.77
N VAL A 6 -2.10 -4.23 15.11
CA VAL A 6 -2.20 -3.92 13.68
C VAL A 6 -1.76 -2.49 13.36
N LEU A 7 -2.11 -1.53 14.21
CA LEU A 7 -1.76 -0.11 14.00
C LEU A 7 -0.23 0.14 13.92
N PRO A 8 0.60 -0.30 14.88
CA PRO A 8 2.05 -0.11 14.78
C PRO A 8 2.66 -0.87 13.61
N ILE A 9 2.13 -2.05 13.24
CA ILE A 9 2.59 -2.80 12.07
C ILE A 9 2.31 -2.00 10.78
N ALA A 10 1.10 -1.45 10.63
CA ALA A 10 0.74 -0.65 9.47
C ALA A 10 1.63 0.60 9.32
N ILE A 11 1.93 1.28 10.43
CA ILE A 11 2.84 2.43 10.46
C ILE A 11 4.26 2.02 10.04
N LEU A 12 4.75 0.90 10.55
CA LEU A 12 6.10 0.40 10.25
C LEU A 12 6.22 0.00 8.77
N ILE A 13 5.20 -0.65 8.21
CA ILE A 13 5.13 -0.97 6.77
C ILE A 13 5.12 0.31 5.93
N GLY A 14 4.27 1.28 6.29
CA GLY A 14 4.22 2.57 5.59
C GLY A 14 5.56 3.32 5.61
N PHE A 15 6.26 3.29 6.75
CA PHE A 15 7.60 3.87 6.90
C PHE A 15 8.64 3.17 6.01
N ILE A 16 8.63 1.83 5.96
CA ILE A 16 9.53 1.06 5.07
C ILE A 16 9.27 1.43 3.61
N ILE A 17 8.01 1.49 3.19
CA ILE A 17 7.62 1.88 1.83
C ILE A 17 8.15 3.28 1.51
N PHE A 18 7.96 4.23 2.42
CA PHE A 18 8.44 5.60 2.25
C PHE A 18 9.96 5.66 2.02
N VAL A 19 10.74 5.00 2.89
CA VAL A 19 12.20 4.94 2.79
C VAL A 19 12.64 4.29 1.47
N LEU A 20 11.98 3.22 1.07
CA LEU A 20 12.33 2.46 -0.13
C LEU A 20 12.02 3.25 -1.41
N VAL A 21 10.89 3.97 -1.45
CA VAL A 21 10.52 4.83 -2.57
C VAL A 21 11.48 6.03 -2.70
N ASN A 22 11.84 6.65 -1.58
CA ASN A 22 12.70 7.83 -1.56
C ASN A 22 14.14 7.50 -1.98
N ASN A 23 14.66 6.33 -1.59
CA ASN A 23 16.01 5.87 -1.97
C ASN A 23 16.09 5.18 -3.34
N SER A 24 14.96 4.93 -3.98
CA SER A 24 14.91 4.25 -5.26
C SER A 24 15.31 5.19 -6.41
N ASN A 25 16.06 4.73 -7.41
CA ASN A 25 16.28 5.48 -8.67
C ASN A 25 15.20 5.18 -9.73
N LYS A 26 14.12 4.48 -9.36
CA LYS A 26 13.02 4.17 -10.28
C LYS A 26 12.15 5.41 -10.51
N SER A 27 11.67 5.56 -11.75
CA SER A 27 10.72 6.60 -12.15
C SER A 27 9.47 6.59 -11.26
N GLY A 28 9.04 7.79 -10.85
CA GLY A 28 7.83 8.02 -10.06
C GLY A 28 6.58 7.47 -10.74
N MET A 29 6.49 7.57 -12.08
CA MET A 29 5.37 7.01 -12.83
C MET A 29 5.24 5.49 -12.67
N LYS A 30 6.36 4.76 -12.66
CA LYS A 30 6.35 3.29 -12.46
C LYS A 30 5.89 2.92 -11.06
N LEU A 31 6.30 3.71 -10.06
CA LEU A 31 5.86 3.54 -8.67
C LEU A 31 4.38 3.89 -8.50
N MET A 32 3.90 4.92 -9.20
CA MET A 32 2.50 5.30 -9.18
C MET A 32 1.61 4.18 -9.74
N LEU A 33 2.00 3.62 -10.89
CA LEU A 33 1.31 2.49 -11.52
C LEU A 33 1.35 1.22 -10.67
N LEU A 34 2.46 0.97 -9.95
CA LEU A 34 2.54 -0.11 -8.98
C LEU A 34 1.56 0.09 -7.82
N GLY A 35 1.47 1.31 -7.29
CA GLY A 35 0.48 1.63 -6.25
C GLY A 35 -0.95 1.36 -6.70
N ILE A 36 -1.29 1.80 -7.92
CA ILE A 36 -2.62 1.58 -8.52
C ILE A 36 -2.90 0.08 -8.73
N SER A 37 -1.93 -0.70 -9.21
CA SER A 37 -2.15 -2.15 -9.40
C SER A 37 -2.37 -2.88 -8.06
N VAL A 38 -1.67 -2.47 -6.99
CA VAL A 38 -1.89 -3.00 -5.64
C VAL A 38 -3.28 -2.62 -5.11
N ILE A 39 -3.76 -1.40 -5.35
CA ILE A 39 -5.14 -1.00 -4.99
C ILE A 39 -6.17 -1.89 -5.68
N ILE A 40 -6.00 -2.13 -6.99
CA ILE A 40 -6.95 -2.94 -7.78
C ILE A 40 -7.00 -4.37 -7.24
N VAL A 41 -5.84 -4.99 -7.00
CA VAL A 41 -5.78 -6.35 -6.44
C VAL A 41 -6.39 -6.39 -5.04
N GLY A 42 -6.02 -5.45 -4.16
CA GLY A 42 -6.59 -5.36 -2.81
C GLY A 42 -8.09 -5.12 -2.81
N GLY A 43 -8.59 -4.31 -3.74
CA GLY A 43 -10.02 -4.04 -3.91
C GLY A 43 -10.81 -5.24 -4.41
N ILE A 44 -10.25 -6.05 -5.33
CA ILE A 44 -10.88 -7.29 -5.80
C ILE A 44 -11.01 -8.28 -4.64
N ILE A 45 -9.95 -8.46 -3.84
CA ILE A 45 -9.98 -9.34 -2.67
C ILE A 45 -11.03 -8.83 -1.68
N LEU A 46 -11.06 -7.52 -1.40
CA LEU A 46 -12.04 -6.93 -0.48
C LEU A 46 -13.50 -7.14 -0.90
N LEU A 47 -13.79 -7.18 -2.20
CA LEU A 47 -15.15 -7.37 -2.73
C LEU A 47 -15.57 -8.84 -2.81
N ASP A 48 -14.65 -9.78 -2.65
CA ASP A 48 -14.93 -11.21 -2.63
C ASP A 48 -15.43 -11.64 -1.25
N ASN A 49 -16.73 -11.93 -1.15
CA ASN A 49 -17.39 -12.33 0.10
C ASN A 49 -16.87 -13.67 0.67
N GLU A 50 -16.25 -14.52 -0.15
CA GLU A 50 -15.63 -15.77 0.29
C GLU A 50 -14.21 -15.55 0.83
N SER A 51 -13.60 -14.40 0.50
CA SER A 51 -12.30 -14.02 0.99
C SER A 51 -12.47 -13.21 2.28
N ASN A 52 -12.12 -13.83 3.41
CA ASN A 52 -12.17 -13.18 4.72
C ASN A 52 -10.82 -13.29 5.42
N TRP A 53 -10.00 -12.28 5.22
CA TRP A 53 -8.71 -12.10 5.87
C TRP A 53 -8.87 -11.18 7.08
N GLY A 54 -10.08 -11.01 7.63
CA GLY A 54 -10.27 -10.28 8.89
C GLY A 54 -9.85 -8.82 8.86
N GLY A 55 -9.85 -8.18 7.67
CA GLY A 55 -9.54 -6.76 7.48
C GLY A 55 -8.13 -6.46 7.00
N PHE A 56 -7.28 -7.46 6.74
CA PHE A 56 -5.97 -7.27 6.11
C PHE A 56 -6.08 -6.76 4.66
N GLU A 57 -7.21 -6.96 3.99
CA GLU A 57 -7.53 -6.46 2.64
C GLU A 57 -7.42 -4.93 2.56
N TYR A 58 -7.89 -4.23 3.61
CA TYR A 58 -7.79 -2.78 3.71
C TYR A 58 -6.34 -2.30 3.78
N LEU A 59 -5.42 -3.12 4.31
CA LEU A 59 -4.00 -2.78 4.33
C LEU A 59 -3.40 -2.85 2.91
N PHE A 60 -3.84 -3.75 2.05
CA PHE A 60 -3.40 -3.75 0.64
C PHE A 60 -3.82 -2.46 -0.06
N VAL A 61 -5.08 -2.05 0.11
CA VAL A 61 -5.60 -0.81 -0.47
C VAL A 61 -4.83 0.42 0.06
N LEU A 62 -4.60 0.47 1.38
CA LEU A 62 -3.86 1.56 2.02
C LEU A 62 -2.41 1.66 1.52
N ASN A 63 -1.70 0.53 1.46
CA ASN A 63 -0.31 0.51 1.00
C ASN A 63 -0.18 0.85 -0.49
N GLY A 64 -1.12 0.39 -1.32
CA GLY A 64 -1.20 0.76 -2.73
C GLY A 64 -1.43 2.28 -2.90
N LEU A 65 -2.27 2.88 -2.07
CA LEU A 65 -2.49 4.32 -2.06
C LEU A 65 -1.22 5.09 -1.67
N LEU A 66 -0.52 4.68 -0.61
CA LEU A 66 0.75 5.30 -0.21
C LEU A 66 1.79 5.23 -1.34
N LEU A 67 1.95 4.07 -1.98
CA LEU A 67 2.84 3.91 -3.14
C LEU A 67 2.44 4.82 -4.30
N SER A 68 1.15 4.96 -4.57
CA SER A 68 0.64 5.81 -5.65
C SER A 68 0.95 7.28 -5.41
N VAL A 69 0.65 7.76 -4.19
CA VAL A 69 0.90 9.15 -3.77
C VAL A 69 2.40 9.46 -3.74
N LEU A 70 3.23 8.57 -3.21
CA LEU A 70 4.68 8.76 -3.19
C LEU A 70 5.30 8.71 -4.59
N GLY A 71 4.79 7.84 -5.46
CA GLY A 71 5.17 7.80 -6.88
C GLY A 71 4.80 9.07 -7.62
N PHE A 72 3.64 9.66 -7.32
CA PHE A 72 3.21 10.95 -7.87
C PHE A 72 4.04 12.12 -7.34
N SER A 73 4.35 12.14 -6.03
CA SER A 73 5.18 13.17 -5.40
C SER A 73 6.63 13.13 -5.87
N LYS A 74 7.09 11.99 -6.40
CA LYS A 74 8.44 11.84 -6.90
C LYS A 74 8.56 12.62 -8.21
N ASN A 75 9.30 13.73 -8.13
CA ASN A 75 9.62 14.54 -9.30
C ASN A 75 10.37 13.66 -10.31
N ASN A 76 9.79 13.45 -11.49
CA ASN A 76 10.41 12.67 -12.56
C ASN A 76 11.49 13.48 -13.28
#